data_AF-A0A8T5ZKT6-F1
#
_entry.id   AF-A0A8T5ZKT6-F1
#
_cell.length_a   1.000
_cell.length_b   1.000
_cell.length_c   1.000
_cell.angle_alpha   90.00
_cell.angle_beta   90.00
_cell.angle_gamma   90.00
#
_symmetry.space_group_name_H-M   'P 1'
#
loop_
_entity.id
_entity.type
_entity.pdbx_description
1 polymer ?
#
loop_
_entity_poly.entity_id
_entity_poly.type
_entity_poly.pdbx_seq_one_letter_code
_entity_poly.pdbx_strand_id
1 'polypeptide(L)' 'PWFQHRAHMHVRLRCPADSLECEDQPLPPPGDGCGAELQSWFEPPKPGTTKPEKKTPPPLPPSCQALLDEHVI' A
#
# COMPACT_ATOMS: atom_id res chain seq x y z
N PRO A 1 -4.48 1.65 10.26
CA PRO A 1 -3.86 0.45 10.91
C PRO A 1 -3.55 -0.63 9.87
N TRP A 2 -2.78 -1.67 10.20
CA TRP A 2 -2.46 -2.76 9.27
C TRP A 2 -2.27 -4.08 10.01
N PHE A 3 -2.57 -5.21 9.34
CA PHE A 3 -2.33 -6.53 9.90
C PHE A 3 -0.83 -6.76 10.15
N GLN A 4 -0.53 -7.60 11.13
CA GLN A 4 0.82 -7.92 11.61
C GLN A 4 1.46 -6.73 12.34
N HIS A 5 2.68 -6.31 12.01
CA HIS A 5 3.32 -5.13 12.63
C HIS A 5 3.39 -5.18 14.18
N ARG A 6 3.58 -6.39 14.76
CA ARG A 6 3.59 -6.58 16.22
C ARG A 6 4.91 -6.20 16.91
N ALA A 7 5.99 -6.04 16.14
CA ALA A 7 7.33 -5.83 16.68
C ALA A 7 8.15 -4.81 15.89
N HIS A 8 7.56 -4.17 14.88
CA HIS A 8 8.22 -3.17 14.05
C HIS A 8 7.20 -2.19 13.49
N MET A 9 7.69 -1.01 13.09
CA MET A 9 6.92 -0.01 12.37
C MET A 9 7.37 0.04 10.91
N HIS A 10 6.43 0.32 9.99
CA HIS A 10 6.74 0.56 8.58
C HIS A 10 6.66 2.07 8.33
N VAL A 11 7.79 2.69 8.01
CA VAL A 11 7.88 4.10 7.65
C VAL A 11 7.82 4.24 6.13
N ARG A 12 6.97 5.14 5.63
CA ARG A 12 6.88 5.53 4.22
C ARG A 12 7.28 7.00 4.08
N LEU A 13 8.10 7.30 3.08
CA LEU A 13 8.48 8.67 2.71
C LEU A 13 7.67 9.12 1.50
N ARG A 14 7.53 10.45 1.34
CA ARG A 14 6.98 11.06 0.12
C ARG A 14 7.91 10.83 -1.08
N CYS A 15 7.37 10.94 -2.29
CA CYS A 15 8.19 11.00 -3.48
C CYS A 15 9.20 12.17 -3.42
N PRO A 16 10.46 11.96 -3.83
CA PRO A 16 11.43 13.04 -3.98
C PRO A 16 10.96 14.05 -5.02
N ALA A 17 11.31 15.33 -4.82
CA ALA A 17 10.82 16.43 -5.67
C ALA A 17 11.32 16.34 -7.13
N ASP A 18 12.42 15.64 -7.37
CA ASP A 18 13.08 15.44 -8.66
C ASP A 18 12.74 14.09 -9.32
N SER A 19 11.92 13.25 -8.68
CA SER A 19 11.54 11.93 -9.21
C SER A 19 10.28 12.03 -10.08
N LEU A 20 10.47 12.17 -11.39
CA LEU A 20 9.39 12.40 -12.37
C LEU A 20 8.35 11.27 -12.48
N GLU A 21 8.78 10.03 -12.21
CA GLU A 21 7.94 8.83 -12.35
C GLU A 21 7.52 8.22 -11.00
N CYS A 22 7.74 8.93 -9.89
CA CYS A 22 7.32 8.45 -8.57
C CYS A 22 5.84 8.76 -8.32
N GLU A 23 5.09 7.74 -7.89
CA GLU A 23 3.67 7.85 -7.57
C GLU A 23 3.45 8.02 -6.06
N ASP A 24 2.99 9.19 -5.64
CA ASP A 24 2.62 9.47 -4.25
C ASP A 24 1.23 8.91 -3.91
N GLN A 25 1.01 8.67 -2.61
CA GLN A 25 -0.31 8.33 -2.10
C GLN A 25 -1.08 9.58 -1.64
N PRO A 26 -2.43 9.54 -1.69
CA PRO A 26 -3.24 10.56 -1.03
C PRO A 26 -2.93 10.65 0.47
N LEU A 27 -3.20 11.82 1.06
CA LEU A 27 -3.09 11.99 2.50
C LEU A 27 -4.01 11.02 3.25
N PRO A 28 -3.61 10.55 4.45
CA PRO A 28 -4.50 9.78 5.32
C PRO A 28 -5.79 10.55 5.67
N PRO A 29 -6.85 9.86 6.12
CA PRO A 29 -8.04 10.51 6.64
C PRO A 29 -7.70 11.56 7.71
N PRO A 30 -8.43 12.70 7.75
CA PRO A 30 -8.16 13.74 8.73
C PRO A 30 -8.47 13.27 10.17
N GLY A 31 -7.73 13.81 11.14
CA GLY A 31 -7.86 13.47 12.56
C GLY A 31 -6.68 12.64 13.08
N ASP A 32 -6.80 12.16 14.31
CA ASP A 32 -5.78 11.33 14.97
C ASP A 32 -5.95 9.81 14.67
N GLY A 33 -7.08 9.44 14.06
CA GLY A 33 -7.41 8.05 13.75
C GLY A 33 -7.83 7.20 14.96
N CYS A 34 -8.01 7.78 16.16
CA CYS A 34 -8.29 7.03 17.40
C CYS A 34 -9.76 6.60 17.56
N GLY A 35 -10.64 6.98 16.63
CA GLY A 35 -12.10 6.78 16.72
C GLY A 35 -12.62 5.50 16.06
N ALA A 36 -13.77 5.62 15.38
CA ALA A 36 -14.48 4.50 14.77
C ALA A 36 -13.63 3.70 13.77
N GLU A 37 -12.72 4.37 13.04
CA GLU A 37 -11.80 3.70 12.14
C GLU A 37 -10.95 2.67 12.89
N LEU A 38 -10.22 3.09 13.94
CA LEU A 38 -9.39 2.17 14.73
C LEU A 38 -10.23 1.10 15.43
N GLN A 39 -11.38 1.46 16.01
CA GLN A 39 -12.23 0.50 16.72
C GLN A 39 -12.68 -0.66 15.83
N SER A 40 -12.93 -0.39 14.54
CA SER A 40 -13.35 -1.41 13.58
C SER A 40 -12.30 -2.53 13.35
N TRP A 41 -11.02 -2.29 13.69
CA TRP A 41 -9.96 -3.29 13.55
C TRP A 41 -9.99 -4.38 14.62
N PHE A 42 -10.76 -4.20 15.70
CA PHE A 42 -10.92 -5.19 16.77
C PHE A 42 -12.20 -6.01 16.62
N GLU A 43 -13.07 -5.65 15.67
CA GLU A 43 -14.29 -6.40 15.39
C GLU A 43 -13.96 -7.70 14.63
N PRO A 44 -14.73 -8.78 14.83
CA PRO A 44 -14.57 -9.98 14.04
C PRO A 44 -14.80 -9.69 12.56
N PRO A 45 -14.10 -10.37 11.65
CA PRO A 45 -14.30 -10.18 10.21
C PRO A 45 -15.77 -10.47 9.87
N LYS A 46 -16.38 -9.58 9.09
CA LYS A 46 -17.72 -9.82 8.56
C LYS A 46 -17.71 -11.13 7.76
N PRO A 47 -18.74 -11.99 7.88
CA PRO A 47 -18.83 -13.20 7.09
C PRO A 47 -18.65 -12.87 5.61
N GLY A 48 -17.65 -13.46 4.97
CA GLY A 48 -17.37 -13.21 3.56
C GLY A 48 -18.53 -13.72 2.71
N THR A 49 -19.14 -12.84 1.91
CA THR A 49 -20.17 -13.22 0.94
C THR A 49 -19.57 -13.67 -0.40
N THR A 50 -18.27 -13.47 -0.61
CA THR A 50 -17.57 -13.74 -1.87
C THR A 50 -16.28 -14.53 -1.64
N LYS A 51 -15.97 -15.44 -2.57
CA LYS A 51 -14.68 -16.15 -2.56
C LYS A 51 -13.55 -15.14 -2.83
N PRO A 52 -12.37 -15.25 -2.18
CA PRO A 52 -11.24 -14.40 -2.50
C PRO A 52 -10.82 -14.61 -3.95
N GLU A 53 -10.97 -13.58 -4.78
CA GLU A 53 -10.44 -13.59 -6.14
C GLU A 53 -8.96 -13.20 -6.12
N LYS A 54 -8.14 -13.94 -6.85
CA LYS A 54 -6.74 -13.56 -7.07
C LYS A 54 -6.75 -12.34 -8.00
N LYS A 55 -6.35 -11.19 -7.47
CA LYS A 55 -6.09 -10.02 -8.31
C LYS A 55 -4.75 -10.21 -9.01
N THR A 56 -4.74 -10.04 -10.32
CA THR A 56 -3.50 -9.88 -11.08
C THR A 56 -2.81 -8.59 -10.60
N PRO A 57 -1.50 -8.63 -10.33
CA PRO A 57 -0.76 -7.42 -10.01
C PRO A 57 -0.77 -6.47 -11.22
N PRO A 58 -0.64 -5.15 -10.98
CA PRO A 58 -0.48 -4.20 -12.07
C PRO A 58 0.79 -4.52 -12.88
N PRO A 59 0.84 -4.13 -14.16
CA PRO A 59 2.06 -4.26 -14.97
C PRO A 59 3.19 -3.43 -14.35
N LEU A 60 4.45 -3.83 -14.62
CA LEU A 60 5.61 -3.06 -14.19
C LEU A 60 5.61 -1.68 -14.88
N PRO A 61 6.10 -0.63 -14.21
CA PRO A 61 6.34 0.66 -14.85
C PRO A 61 7.31 0.51 -16.05
N PRO A 62 7.11 1.25 -17.17
CA PRO A 62 7.93 1.11 -18.37
C PRO A 62 9.44 1.24 -18.11
N SER A 63 9.85 2.24 -17.33
CA SER A 63 11.26 2.44 -16.97
C SER A 63 11.83 1.28 -16.16
N CYS A 64 11.03 0.61 -15.32
CA CYS A 64 11.46 -0.58 -14.60
C CYS A 64 11.60 -1.79 -15.54
N GLN A 65 10.71 -1.94 -16.51
CA GLN A 65 10.78 -3.01 -17.50
C GLN A 65 12.02 -2.86 -18.41
N ALA A 66 12.34 -1.62 -18.82
CA ALA A 66 13.53 -1.34 -19.64
C ALA A 66 14.84 -1.82 -18.99
N LEU A 67 14.97 -1.71 -17.66
CA LEU A 67 16.14 -2.22 -16.94
C LEU A 67 16.32 -3.73 -17.08
N LEU A 68 15.22 -4.48 -17.15
CA LEU A 68 15.26 -5.94 -17.38
C LEU A 68 15.58 -6.26 -18.84
N ASP A 69 14.95 -5.54 -19.77
CA ASP A 69 15.12 -5.77 -21.21
C ASP A 69 16.56 -5.48 -21.67
N GLU A 70 17.16 -4.42 -21.13
CA GLU A 70 18.52 -3.97 -21.43
C GLU A 70 19.61 -4.66 -20.58
N HIS A 71 19.23 -5.56 -19.66
CA HIS A 71 20.15 -6.28 -18.76
C HIS A 71 21.02 -5.34 -17.90
N VAL A 72 20.40 -4.28 -17.39
CA VAL A 72 21.04 -3.28 -16.51
C VAL A 72 20.88 -3.66 -15.02
N ILE A 73 20.16 -4.76 -14.74
CA ILE A 73 20.00 -5.38 -13.42
C ILE A 73 20.61 -6.79 -13.45
#